data_AF-A0A6I3CLU7-F1
#
_entry.id   AF-A0A6I3CLU7-F1
#
_cell.length_a   1.000
_cell.length_b   1.000
_cell.length_c   1.000
_cell.angle_alpha   90.00
_cell.angle_beta   90.00
_cell.angle_gamma   90.00
#
_symmetry.space_group_name_H-M   'P 1'
#
loop_
_entity.id
_entity.type
_entity.pdbx_description
1 polymer ?
#
loop_
_entity_poly.entity_id
_entity_poly.type
_entity_poly.pdbx_seq_one_letter_code
_entity_poly.pdbx_strand_id
1 'polypeptide(L)'
;MSGPLIPGIREFDAPRKRNPIILWWLLGLVILSGVVVLGLGVFAAAGPLRQLGLVTEKLEPLAFRPTIVDTVVQISVALPAEGLCADDVVDIEQSEDAAAVYVGASVTSPRNISCPAVGLSASQVWVDVQLLAPLAQRQVIRDDDGQVLSRESSTGLG
;
A
#
# COMPACT_ATOMS: atom_id res chain seq x y z
N MET A 1 43.75 -62.74 49.24
CA MET A 1 42.52 -62.16 49.85
C MET A 1 42.64 -60.65 49.80
N SER A 2 41.87 -59.99 48.94
CA SER A 2 41.37 -58.61 49.11
C SER A 2 40.73 -58.14 47.81
N GLY A 3 39.40 -58.08 47.84
CA GLY A 3 38.57 -56.92 47.49
C GLY A 3 38.63 -56.34 46.07
N PRO A 4 37.48 -56.14 45.41
CA PRO A 4 37.42 -55.52 44.09
C PRO A 4 37.76 -54.04 44.21
N LEU A 5 38.63 -53.55 43.32
CA LEU A 5 38.87 -52.12 43.16
C LEU A 5 37.57 -51.50 42.62
N ILE A 6 36.88 -50.78 43.50
CA ILE A 6 35.74 -49.93 43.19
C ILE A 6 36.15 -49.00 42.03
N PRO A 7 35.38 -48.95 40.92
CA PRO A 7 35.71 -48.12 39.77
C PRO A 7 35.70 -46.65 40.18
N GLY A 8 36.89 -46.06 40.24
CA GLY A 8 37.07 -44.65 40.56
C GLY A 8 36.60 -43.76 39.41
N ILE A 9 35.52 -43.02 39.66
CA ILE A 9 35.38 -41.60 39.32
C ILE A 9 35.42 -41.29 37.81
N ARG A 10 34.37 -41.70 37.10
CA ARG A 10 33.90 -40.96 35.90
C ARG A 10 32.50 -40.38 36.09
N GLU A 11 32.10 -40.21 37.35
CA GLU A 11 30.80 -39.70 37.77
C GLU A 11 30.74 -38.16 37.84
N PHE A 12 31.72 -37.46 37.25
CA PHE A 12 31.57 -36.02 37.05
C PHE A 12 30.72 -35.75 35.81
N ASP A 13 29.42 -35.61 36.07
CA ASP A 13 28.41 -34.91 35.30
C ASP A 13 28.99 -34.01 34.20
N ALA A 14 29.13 -34.53 32.98
CA ALA A 14 29.09 -33.67 31.82
C ALA A 14 27.61 -33.35 31.60
N PRO A 15 27.15 -32.08 31.78
CA PRO A 15 25.77 -31.75 31.52
C PRO A 15 25.53 -32.05 30.04
N ARG A 16 24.76 -33.12 29.77
CA ARG A 16 24.32 -33.48 28.44
C ARG A 16 23.66 -32.23 27.89
N LYS A 17 24.27 -31.58 26.89
CA LYS A 17 23.74 -30.39 26.19
C LYS A 17 22.41 -30.74 25.54
N ARG A 18 21.37 -30.81 26.35
CA ARG A 18 19.99 -30.98 25.91
C ARG A 18 19.55 -29.57 25.56
N ASN A 19 19.69 -29.21 24.29
CA ASN A 19 19.06 -28.00 23.78
C ASN A 19 17.57 -28.07 24.14
N PRO A 20 17.08 -27.23 25.06
CA PRO A 20 15.70 -27.32 25.46
C PRO A 20 14.88 -26.88 24.26
N ILE A 21 14.10 -27.79 23.70
CA ILE A 21 13.19 -27.54 22.57
C ILE A 21 12.32 -26.30 22.84
N ILE A 22 12.03 -26.02 24.11
CA ILE A 22 11.34 -24.81 24.61
C ILE A 22 12.01 -23.51 24.12
N LEU A 23 13.35 -23.45 24.05
CA LEU A 23 14.07 -22.26 23.58
C LEU A 23 13.80 -21.98 22.10
N TRP A 24 13.66 -23.04 21.30
CA TRP A 24 13.29 -22.94 19.88
C TRP A 24 11.84 -22.46 19.70
N TRP A 25 10.92 -22.93 20.55
CA TRP A 25 9.53 -22.45 20.56
C TRP A 25 9.44 -20.97 20.94
N LEU A 26 10.19 -20.53 21.96
CA LEU A 26 10.24 -19.13 22.37
C LEU A 26 10.83 -18.25 21.26
N LEU A 27 11.90 -18.70 20.61
CA LEU A 27 12.51 -17.97 19.49
C LEU A 27 11.53 -17.84 18.32
N GLY A 28 10.82 -18.92 17.97
CA GLY A 28 9.79 -18.91 16.94
C GLY A 28 8.65 -17.94 17.26
N LEU A 29 8.22 -17.87 18.52
CA LEU A 29 7.18 -16.95 18.96
C LEU A 29 7.62 -15.48 18.88
N VAL A 30 8.87 -15.18 19.25
CA VAL A 30 9.46 -13.83 19.14
C VAL A 30 9.60 -13.40 17.67
N ILE A 31 10.04 -14.30 16.79
CA ILE A 31 10.14 -14.01 15.36
C ILE A 31 8.74 -13.77 14.77
N LEU A 32 7.78 -14.63 15.11
CA LEU A 32 6.40 -14.49 14.65
C LEU A 32 5.77 -13.17 15.12
N SER A 33 5.94 -12.81 16.39
CA SER A 33 5.42 -11.55 16.92
C SER A 33 6.11 -10.34 16.28
N GLY A 34 7.42 -10.42 16.03
CA GLY A 34 8.16 -9.39 15.30
C GLY A 34 7.63 -9.19 13.87
N VAL A 35 7.36 -10.28 13.15
CA VAL A 35 6.77 -10.21 11.79
C VAL A 35 5.37 -9.61 11.82
N VAL A 36 4.54 -9.97 12.80
CA VAL A 36 3.19 -9.40 12.95
C VAL A 36 3.24 -7.91 13.29
N VAL A 37 4.11 -7.48 14.21
CA VAL A 37 4.24 -6.07 14.59
C VAL A 37 4.81 -5.24 13.44
N LEU A 38 5.82 -5.74 12.73
CA LEU A 38 6.35 -5.06 11.55
C LEU A 38 5.32 -5.00 10.42
N GLY A 39 4.56 -6.07 10.20
CA GLY A 39 3.49 -6.11 9.20
C GLY A 39 2.32 -5.19 9.52
N LEU A 40 1.88 -5.11 10.79
CA LEU A 40 0.78 -4.23 11.20
C LEU A 40 1.21 -2.77 11.38
N GLY A 41 2.46 -2.52 11.76
CA GLY A 41 3.00 -1.16 11.95
C GLY A 41 2.98 -0.32 10.67
N VAL A 42 3.06 -0.95 9.49
CA VAL A 42 2.95 -0.24 8.21
C VAL A 42 1.53 0.29 7.96
N PHE A 43 0.50 -0.39 8.46
CA PHE A 43 -0.90 0.02 8.32
C PHE A 43 -1.35 1.04 9.40
N ALA A 44 -0.63 1.14 10.52
CA ALA A 44 -1.00 2.01 11.65
C ALA A 44 -0.63 3.50 11.47
N ALA A 45 0.04 3.89 10.39
CA ALA A 45 0.34 5.30 10.10
C ALA A 45 -0.90 6.12 9.69
N ALA A 46 -2.01 5.45 9.36
CA ALA A 46 -3.30 6.05 9.02
C ALA A 46 -4.25 6.05 10.24
N GLY A 47 -3.89 6.78 11.30
CA GLY A 47 -4.76 6.92 12.47
C GLY A 47 -5.99 7.82 12.19
N PRO A 48 -7.20 7.48 12.70
CA PRO A 48 -8.44 8.22 12.44
C PRO A 48 -8.46 9.65 13.03
N LEU A 49 -7.52 9.98 13.92
CA LEU A 49 -7.46 11.29 14.57
C LEU A 49 -6.94 12.43 13.66
N ARG A 50 -6.36 12.12 12.48
CA ARG A 50 -5.99 13.15 11.48
C ARG A 50 -7.16 13.69 10.67
N GLN A 51 -8.34 13.07 10.74
CA GLN A 51 -9.50 13.43 9.93
C GLN A 51 -10.29 14.66 10.45
N LEU A 52 -10.01 15.15 11.66
CA LEU A 52 -10.80 16.23 12.28
C LEU A 52 -10.65 17.62 11.61
N GLY A 53 -9.81 17.75 10.58
CA GLY A 53 -9.60 19.00 9.84
C GLY A 53 -9.60 18.84 8.33
N LEU A 54 -9.92 17.65 7.81
CA LEU A 54 -9.87 17.34 6.38
C LEU A 54 -11.28 17.18 5.82
N VAL A 55 -11.48 17.59 4.57
CA VAL A 55 -12.67 17.31 3.78
C VAL A 55 -12.22 16.50 2.59
N THR A 56 -12.91 15.39 2.36
CA THR A 56 -12.69 14.57 1.19
C THR A 56 -13.84 14.81 0.22
N GLU A 57 -13.52 15.19 -1.01
CA GLU A 57 -14.46 15.36 -2.11
C GLU A 57 -14.14 14.32 -3.20
N LYS A 58 -15.19 13.76 -3.81
CA LYS A 58 -15.02 12.84 -4.93
C LYS A 58 -14.68 13.63 -6.19
N LEU A 59 -13.71 13.13 -6.94
CA LEU A 59 -13.35 13.67 -8.25
C LEU A 59 -13.75 12.70 -9.35
N GLU A 60 -13.97 13.23 -10.56
CA GLU A 60 -14.41 12.43 -11.71
C GLU A 60 -13.20 11.93 -12.55
N PRO A 61 -12.97 10.60 -12.65
CA PRO A 61 -11.97 10.03 -13.56
C PRO A 61 -12.48 10.10 -15.02
N LEU A 62 -11.76 10.76 -15.93
CA LEU A 62 -12.24 11.01 -17.30
C LEU A 62 -11.70 10.01 -18.34
N ALA A 63 -10.41 9.68 -18.24
CA ALA A 63 -9.68 8.90 -19.22
C ALA A 63 -8.50 8.19 -18.56
N PHE A 64 -7.90 7.25 -19.28
CA PHE A 64 -6.68 6.56 -18.85
C PHE A 64 -5.67 6.47 -19.98
N ARG A 65 -4.39 6.40 -19.64
CA ARG A 65 -3.32 6.08 -20.59
C ARG A 65 -2.30 5.10 -19.98
N PRO A 66 -1.82 4.12 -20.74
CA PRO A 66 -0.77 3.22 -20.29
C PRO A 66 0.58 3.94 -20.24
N THR A 67 1.42 3.56 -19.28
CA THR A 67 2.82 4.02 -19.21
C THR A 67 3.77 3.00 -19.84
N ILE A 68 5.08 3.27 -19.80
CA ILE A 68 6.12 2.30 -20.20
C ILE A 68 6.20 1.08 -19.27
N VAL A 69 5.62 1.17 -18.07
CA VAL A 69 5.54 0.07 -17.11
C VAL A 69 4.15 -0.53 -17.22
N ASP A 70 4.05 -1.81 -17.58
CA ASP A 70 2.77 -2.47 -17.85
C ASP A 70 1.83 -2.56 -16.64
N THR A 71 2.38 -2.40 -15.43
CA THR A 71 1.65 -2.35 -14.17
C THR A 71 1.38 -0.94 -13.67
N VAL A 72 1.79 0.11 -14.39
CA VAL A 72 1.50 1.50 -14.03
C VAL A 72 0.65 2.14 -15.12
N VAL A 73 -0.49 2.69 -14.71
CA VAL A 73 -1.40 3.42 -15.59
C VAL A 73 -1.58 4.83 -15.08
N GLN A 74 -1.77 5.78 -15.99
CA GLN A 74 -2.07 7.15 -15.66
C GLN A 74 -3.56 7.38 -15.85
N ILE A 75 -4.23 7.83 -14.80
CA ILE A 75 -5.66 8.18 -14.82
C ILE A 75 -5.78 9.69 -14.83
N SER A 76 -6.55 10.23 -15.77
CA SER A 76 -6.87 11.66 -15.78
C SER A 76 -8.08 11.90 -14.89
N VAL A 77 -7.97 12.89 -14.01
CA VAL A 77 -9.04 13.28 -13.10
C VAL A 77 -9.41 14.73 -13.34
N ALA A 78 -10.71 15.03 -13.40
CA ALA A 78 -11.22 16.40 -13.51
C ALA A 78 -10.81 17.21 -12.29
N LEU A 79 -10.28 18.42 -12.50
CA LEU A 79 -10.02 19.31 -11.36
C LEU A 79 -11.34 19.86 -10.78
N PRO A 80 -11.40 20.07 -9.46
CA PRO A 80 -12.51 20.77 -8.85
C PRO A 80 -12.57 22.22 -9.35
N ALA A 81 -13.77 22.82 -9.34
CA ALA A 81 -13.98 24.18 -9.84
C ALA A 81 -13.16 25.25 -9.09
N GLU A 82 -12.84 24.99 -7.82
CA GLU A 82 -12.00 25.85 -6.99
C GLU A 82 -10.50 25.65 -7.24
N GLY A 83 -10.11 24.68 -8.08
CA GLY A 83 -8.73 24.27 -8.32
C GLY A 83 -8.15 23.43 -7.18
N LEU A 84 -6.90 22.98 -7.36
CA LEU A 84 -6.17 22.22 -6.33
C LEU A 84 -5.23 23.15 -5.56
N CYS A 85 -5.19 22.97 -4.25
CA CYS A 85 -4.23 23.58 -3.34
C CYS A 85 -2.90 22.81 -3.39
N ALA A 86 -1.81 23.46 -2.95
CA ALA A 86 -0.51 22.80 -2.88
C ALA A 86 -0.47 21.64 -1.86
N ASP A 87 -1.30 21.73 -0.81
CA ASP A 87 -1.41 20.73 0.25
C ASP A 87 -2.54 19.72 -0.01
N ASP A 88 -3.24 19.83 -1.14
CA ASP A 88 -4.29 18.86 -1.50
C ASP A 88 -3.67 17.53 -1.90
N VAL A 89 -4.25 16.46 -1.38
CA VAL A 89 -3.86 15.10 -1.73
C VAL A 89 -4.94 14.52 -2.62
N VAL A 90 -4.60 14.32 -3.90
CA VAL A 90 -5.42 13.55 -4.83
C VAL A 90 -5.09 12.08 -4.63
N ASP A 91 -6.08 11.30 -4.26
CA ASP A 91 -5.98 9.86 -4.07
C ASP A 91 -6.82 9.12 -5.11
N ILE A 92 -6.29 8.00 -5.57
CA ILE A 92 -6.98 7.13 -6.54
C ILE A 92 -7.24 5.79 -5.86
N GLU A 93 -8.52 5.50 -5.66
CA GLU A 93 -8.95 4.20 -5.21
C GLU A 93 -9.12 3.29 -6.41
N GLN A 94 -8.54 2.10 -6.33
CA GLN A 94 -8.53 1.12 -7.40
C GLN A 94 -8.99 -0.24 -6.88
N SER A 95 -9.84 -0.91 -7.63
CA SER A 95 -10.25 -2.28 -7.38
C SER A 95 -10.08 -3.10 -8.66
N GLU A 96 -9.43 -4.25 -8.58
CA GLU A 96 -9.05 -5.04 -9.75
C GLU A 96 -9.73 -6.41 -9.76
N ASP A 97 -10.34 -6.71 -10.91
CA ASP A 97 -10.84 -8.04 -11.27
C ASP A 97 -10.05 -8.62 -12.44
N ALA A 98 -10.35 -9.87 -12.79
CA ALA A 98 -9.71 -10.55 -13.93
C ALA A 98 -9.96 -9.85 -15.28
N ALA A 99 -11.09 -9.17 -15.43
CA ALA A 99 -11.51 -8.54 -16.69
C ALA A 99 -11.45 -7.01 -16.68
N ALA A 100 -11.48 -6.37 -15.51
CA ALA A 100 -11.62 -4.93 -15.39
C ALA A 100 -10.83 -4.36 -14.21
N VAL A 101 -10.54 -3.06 -14.30
CA VAL A 101 -9.97 -2.22 -13.25
C VAL A 101 -10.97 -1.11 -12.97
N TYR A 102 -11.55 -1.12 -11.78
CA TYR A 102 -12.44 -0.07 -11.29
C TYR A 102 -11.62 1.03 -10.65
N VAL A 103 -11.93 2.28 -10.99
CA VAL A 103 -11.19 3.45 -10.54
C VAL A 103 -12.13 4.50 -10.00
N GLY A 104 -11.90 4.92 -8.76
CA GLY A 104 -12.48 6.10 -8.12
C GLY A 104 -11.37 7.12 -7.84
N ALA A 105 -11.73 8.40 -7.79
CA ALA A 105 -10.80 9.46 -7.43
C ALA A 105 -11.39 10.32 -6.33
N SER A 106 -10.54 10.79 -5.42
CA SER A 106 -10.94 11.75 -4.41
C SER A 106 -9.82 12.75 -4.15
N VAL A 107 -10.19 13.94 -3.69
CA VAL A 107 -9.25 14.92 -3.17
C VAL A 107 -9.52 15.10 -1.69
N THR A 108 -8.46 15.11 -0.90
CA THR A 108 -8.52 15.42 0.52
C THR A 108 -7.86 16.77 0.76
N SER A 109 -8.66 17.73 1.24
CA SER A 109 -8.27 19.12 1.44
C SER A 109 -8.46 19.57 2.90
N PRO A 110 -7.62 20.48 3.42
CA PRO A 110 -7.80 21.07 4.75
C PRO A 110 -8.99 22.07 4.78
N ARG A 111 -9.88 21.97 5.78
CA ARG A 111 -11.10 22.81 5.90
C ARG A 111 -10.88 24.32 5.94
N ASN A 112 -9.72 24.78 6.44
CA ASN A 112 -9.48 26.18 6.78
C ASN A 112 -8.51 26.88 5.83
N ILE A 113 -8.15 26.25 4.71
CA ILE A 113 -7.21 26.81 3.76
C ILE A 113 -7.99 27.37 2.57
N SER A 114 -8.00 28.70 2.45
CA SER A 114 -8.35 29.38 1.21
C SER A 114 -7.07 29.59 0.41
N CYS A 115 -6.75 28.69 -0.51
CA CYS A 115 -5.62 28.91 -1.41
C CYS A 115 -6.03 29.77 -2.59
N PRO A 116 -5.13 30.64 -3.10
CA PRO A 116 -5.23 31.03 -4.49
C PRO A 116 -5.08 29.73 -5.29
N ALA A 117 -6.13 29.31 -5.99
CA ALA A 117 -6.09 28.15 -6.87
C ALA A 117 -4.76 28.17 -7.63
N VAL A 118 -3.93 27.14 -7.46
CA VAL A 118 -2.72 27.05 -8.26
C VAL A 118 -3.24 26.97 -9.69
N GLY A 119 -2.93 27.98 -10.50
CA GLY A 119 -3.45 28.18 -11.85
C GLY A 119 -2.93 27.11 -12.80
N LEU A 120 -3.29 25.86 -12.54
CA LEU A 120 -3.18 24.75 -13.46
C LEU A 120 -4.14 25.11 -14.60
N SER A 121 -3.59 25.59 -15.71
CA SER A 121 -4.36 25.89 -16.92
C SER A 121 -4.94 24.62 -17.58
N ALA A 122 -4.74 23.46 -16.96
CA ALA A 122 -5.24 22.17 -17.40
C ALA A 122 -6.56 21.88 -16.67
N SER A 123 -7.57 21.43 -17.41
CA SER A 123 -8.86 20.97 -16.89
C SER A 123 -8.79 19.60 -16.21
N GLN A 124 -7.64 18.92 -16.32
CA GLN A 124 -7.41 17.59 -15.77
C GLN A 124 -5.98 17.42 -15.24
N VAL A 125 -5.83 16.58 -14.22
CA VAL A 125 -4.53 16.12 -13.69
C VAL A 125 -4.37 14.64 -14.00
N TRP A 126 -3.16 14.23 -14.36
CA TRP A 126 -2.81 12.82 -14.53
C TRP A 126 -2.15 12.28 -13.26
N VAL A 127 -2.69 11.19 -12.72
CA VAL A 127 -2.17 10.53 -11.53
C VAL A 127 -1.71 9.12 -11.87
N ASP A 128 -0.53 8.75 -11.40
CA ASP A 128 0.03 7.40 -11.56
C ASP A 128 -0.66 6.42 -10.61
N VAL A 129 -1.07 5.28 -11.14
CA VAL A 129 -1.83 4.23 -10.45
C VAL A 129 -1.12 2.91 -10.66
N GLN A 130 -0.77 2.24 -9.55
CA GLN A 130 0.02 1.02 -9.56
C GLN A 130 -0.89 -0.21 -9.49
N LEU A 131 -1.03 -0.92 -10.60
CA LEU A 131 -1.84 -2.13 -10.70
C LEU A 131 -1.12 -3.36 -10.12
N LEU A 132 -1.90 -4.31 -9.62
CA LEU A 132 -1.49 -5.64 -9.15
C LEU A 132 -1.12 -6.57 -10.32
N ALA A 133 -1.78 -6.39 -11.47
CA ALA A 133 -1.51 -7.14 -12.69
C ALA A 133 -1.33 -6.20 -13.89
N PRO A 134 -0.72 -6.65 -15.00
CA PRO A 134 -0.65 -5.85 -16.22
C PRO A 134 -2.03 -5.45 -16.75
N LEU A 135 -2.16 -4.24 -17.31
CA LEU A 135 -3.45 -3.79 -17.86
C LEU A 135 -3.89 -4.65 -19.07
N ALA A 136 -2.98 -4.95 -20.00
CA ALA A 136 -3.22 -5.79 -21.18
C ALA A 136 -4.56 -5.49 -21.90
N GLN A 137 -5.53 -6.41 -21.82
CA GLN A 137 -6.86 -6.33 -22.44
C GLN A 137 -7.97 -5.94 -21.45
N ARG A 138 -7.63 -5.65 -20.20
CA ARG A 138 -8.62 -5.29 -19.17
C ARG A 138 -9.21 -3.92 -19.44
N GLN A 139 -10.49 -3.77 -19.15
CA GLN A 139 -11.18 -2.48 -19.27
C GLN A 139 -10.91 -1.64 -18.02
N VAL A 140 -10.77 -0.32 -18.20
CA VAL A 140 -10.75 0.62 -17.07
C VAL A 140 -12.13 1.21 -16.95
N ILE A 141 -12.75 1.08 -15.78
CA ILE A 141 -14.14 1.41 -15.53
C ILE A 141 -14.17 2.39 -14.35
N ARG A 142 -14.99 3.44 -14.47
CA ARG A 142 -15.23 4.36 -13.37
C ARG A 142 -16.12 3.70 -12.31
N ASP A 143 -15.71 3.79 -11.05
CA ASP A 143 -16.40 3.12 -9.94
C ASP A 143 -17.79 3.71 -9.65
N ASP A 144 -17.95 5.03 -9.86
CA ASP A 144 -19.19 5.74 -9.52
C ASP A 144 -20.38 5.39 -10.44
N ASP A 145 -20.16 5.29 -11.76
CA ASP A 145 -21.24 5.11 -12.76
C ASP A 145 -21.07 3.87 -13.65
N GLY A 146 -19.97 3.12 -13.50
CA GLY A 146 -19.65 1.96 -14.33
C GLY A 146 -19.27 2.31 -15.77
N GLN A 147 -18.98 3.58 -16.08
CA GLN A 147 -18.61 3.98 -17.43
C GLN A 147 -17.20 3.49 -17.77
N VAL A 148 -17.04 2.89 -18.96
CA VAL A 148 -15.72 2.52 -19.48
C VAL A 148 -14.97 3.80 -19.86
N LEU A 149 -13.80 3.99 -19.25
CA LEU A 149 -12.95 5.15 -19.51
C LEU A 149 -12.32 5.06 -20.91
N SER A 150 -12.17 6.22 -21.54
CA SER A 150 -11.52 6.30 -22.86
C SER A 150 -10.01 6.14 -22.71
N ARG A 151 -9.40 5.37 -23.63
CA ARG A 151 -7.94 5.23 -23.70
C ARG A 151 -7.34 6.39 -24.48
N GLU A 152 -6.48 7.17 -23.83
CA GLU A 152 -5.65 8.17 -24.50
C GLU A 152 -4.24 7.63 -24.79
N SER A 153 -3.64 8.13 -25.85
CA SER A 153 -2.24 7.86 -26.18
C SER A 153 -1.36 8.58 -25.15
N SER A 154 -0.40 7.86 -24.56
CA SER A 154 0.75 8.50 -23.91
C SER A 154 1.61 9.14 -24.98
N THR A 155 1.20 10.33 -25.44
CA THR A 155 2.07 11.17 -26.26
C THR A 155 3.15 11.70 -25.32
N GLY A 156 4.21 10.91 -25.18
CA GLY A 156 5.42 11.31 -24.49
C GLY A 156 5.98 12.56 -25.15
N LEU A 157 6.35 13.51 -24.30
CA LEU A 157 7.36 14.51 -24.63
C LEU A 157 8.59 13.76 -25.20
N GLY A 158 8.83 13.95 -26.50
CA GLY A 158 10.16 13.79 -27.09
C GLY A 158 10.99 15.04 -26.85
#